data_AF-A0A820XRJ6-F1
#
_entry.id   AF-A0A820XRJ6-F1
#
_cell.length_a   1.000
_cell.length_b   1.000
_cell.length_c   1.000
_cell.angle_alpha   90.00
_cell.angle_beta   90.00
_cell.angle_gamma   90.00
#
_symmetry.space_group_name_H-M   'P 1'
#
loop_
_entity.id
_entity.type
_entity.pdbx_description
1 polymer ?
#
loop_
_entity_poly.entity_id
_entity_poly.type
_entity_poly.pdbx_seq_one_letter_code
_entity_poly.pdbx_strand_id
1 'polypeptide(L)'
;MIHNEITEHNSSHYLINSASTTVMIESHSELLTNNDMELTMGQINAASNQLSKHPVQFTHEDLRTYLEPIIHTLISAEESCAFRQPVDPVALNIPDYPMIIKHPMDISTMHNKLLRGEYKDPL
;
A
#
# COMPACT_ATOMS: atom_id res chain seq x y z
N MET A 1 50.55 13.27 11.38
CA MET A 1 49.44 12.47 11.94
C MET A 1 48.17 13.23 11.67
N ILE A 2 47.57 13.00 10.51
CA ILE A 2 46.34 13.66 10.07
C ILE A 2 45.21 12.72 10.49
N HIS A 3 44.38 13.15 11.44
CA HIS A 3 43.19 12.41 11.83
C HIS A 3 42.04 12.86 10.93
N ASN A 4 41.59 11.97 10.05
CA ASN A 4 40.31 12.11 9.36
C ASN A 4 39.23 11.52 10.27
N GLU A 5 38.44 12.38 10.89
CA GLU A 5 37.16 12.04 11.49
C GLU A 5 36.08 12.40 10.47
N ILE A 6 35.45 11.39 9.87
CA ILE A 6 34.21 11.55 9.11
C ILE A 6 33.12 10.90 9.95
N THR A 7 32.33 11.73 10.62
CA THR A 7 31.07 11.33 11.24
C THR A 7 29.97 11.99 10.41
N GLU A 8 29.46 11.28 9.40
CA GLU A 8 28.30 11.70 8.63
C GLU A 8 27.00 11.27 9.31
N HIS A 9 26.21 12.28 9.68
CA HIS A 9 24.79 12.46 9.34
C HIS A 9 23.90 11.20 9.25
N ASN A 10 22.81 11.16 10.04
CA ASN A 10 21.53 11.77 9.61
C ASN A 10 20.46 11.56 10.69
N SER A 11 20.27 12.55 11.56
CA SER A 11 19.18 12.56 12.53
C SER A 11 17.99 13.28 11.90
N SER A 12 16.98 12.54 11.42
CA SER A 12 15.73 13.13 10.92
C SER A 12 14.68 13.07 12.02
N HIS A 13 14.57 14.20 12.72
CA HIS A 13 13.59 14.51 13.74
C HIS A 13 12.22 14.70 13.05
N TYR A 14 11.27 13.78 13.21
CA TYR A 14 9.89 14.00 12.77
C TYR A 14 9.20 14.98 13.73
N LEU A 15 9.09 16.25 13.31
CA LEU A 15 8.24 17.25 13.95
C LEU A 15 6.78 16.98 13.57
N ILE A 16 5.99 16.55 14.54
CA ILE A 16 4.54 16.41 14.46
C ILE A 16 3.97 17.83 14.53
N ASN A 17 3.52 18.38 13.39
CA ASN A 17 2.81 19.65 13.41
C ASN A 17 1.31 19.38 13.62
N SER A 18 0.86 19.60 14.85
CA SER A 18 -0.55 19.64 15.22
C SER A 18 -1.17 20.96 14.75
N ALA A 19 -1.96 20.93 13.68
CA ALA A 19 -2.98 21.93 13.45
C ALA A 19 -4.08 21.39 12.52
N SER A 20 -5.27 21.25 13.08
CA SER A 20 -6.52 21.24 12.35
C SER A 20 -6.58 22.48 11.46
N THR A 21 -6.79 22.33 10.15
CA THR A 21 -7.11 23.44 9.25
C THR A 21 -8.11 22.97 8.21
N THR A 22 -9.37 23.27 8.49
CA THR A 22 -10.46 23.42 7.51
C THR A 22 -9.98 24.31 6.37
N VAL A 23 -10.03 23.81 5.13
CA VAL A 23 -9.96 24.66 3.93
C VAL A 23 -11.38 24.80 3.39
N MET A 24 -11.91 26.00 3.59
CA MET A 24 -13.14 26.50 2.96
C MET A 24 -12.87 26.62 1.45
N ILE A 25 -13.58 25.85 0.64
CA ILE A 25 -13.55 26.02 -0.82
C ILE A 25 -14.49 27.15 -1.17
N GLU A 26 -13.90 28.25 -1.63
CA GLU A 26 -14.57 29.45 -2.10
C GLU A 26 -15.30 29.17 -3.42
N SER A 27 -16.52 29.68 -3.46
CA SER A 27 -17.50 29.60 -4.53
C SER A 27 -17.03 30.18 -5.85
N HIS A 28 -17.05 29.36 -6.91
CA HIS A 28 -17.21 29.84 -8.28
C HIS A 28 -18.50 29.26 -8.87
N SER A 29 -19.50 30.12 -8.92
CA SER A 29 -20.79 29.91 -9.56
C SER A 29 -20.66 30.07 -11.08
N GLU A 30 -20.84 28.99 -11.83
CA GLU A 30 -21.34 29.06 -13.20
C GLU A 30 -22.64 28.25 -13.28
N LEU A 31 -23.73 28.96 -13.58
CA LEU A 31 -25.07 28.43 -13.82
C LEU A 31 -25.08 27.75 -15.19
N LEU A 32 -25.18 26.43 -15.21
CA LEU A 32 -25.70 25.67 -16.35
C LEU A 32 -27.01 24.98 -15.95
N THR A 33 -27.94 25.02 -16.89
CA THR A 33 -29.39 24.88 -16.75
C THR A 33 -29.87 23.48 -16.34
N ASN A 34 -31.04 23.44 -15.69
CA ASN A 34 -31.69 22.30 -15.00
C ASN A 34 -32.10 21.07 -15.86
N ASN A 35 -31.27 20.54 -16.76
CA ASN A 35 -31.70 19.45 -17.65
C ASN A 35 -30.86 18.16 -17.67
N ASP A 36 -29.87 17.93 -16.80
CA ASP A 36 -29.07 16.68 -16.86
C ASP A 36 -28.75 16.03 -15.50
N MET A 37 -29.67 16.09 -14.53
CA MET A 37 -29.54 15.30 -13.29
C MET A 37 -30.77 14.45 -13.01
N GLU A 38 -31.07 13.54 -13.94
CA GLU A 38 -31.95 12.39 -13.69
C GLU A 38 -31.34 11.11 -14.26
N LEU A 39 -30.23 10.66 -13.65
CA LEU A 39 -29.93 9.23 -13.62
C LEU A 39 -30.74 8.63 -12.47
N THR A 40 -32.01 8.45 -12.79
CA THR A 40 -33.02 7.57 -12.20
C THR A 40 -32.47 6.66 -11.09
N MET A 41 -32.87 6.95 -9.85
CA MET A 41 -32.90 5.94 -8.79
C MET A 41 -33.95 4.90 -9.22
N GLY A 42 -33.48 3.89 -9.95
CA GLY A 42 -34.31 2.86 -10.55
C GLY A 42 -35.19 2.17 -9.50
N GLN A 43 -36.46 2.04 -9.84
CA GLN A 43 -37.45 1.25 -9.12
C GLN A 43 -36.87 -0.14 -8.82
N ILE A 44 -36.77 -0.46 -7.52
CA ILE A 44 -36.33 -1.79 -7.06
C ILE A 44 -37.45 -2.78 -7.40
N ASN A 45 -37.42 -3.35 -8.60
CA ASN A 45 -38.28 -4.45 -8.98
C ASN A 45 -37.72 -5.73 -8.31
N ALA A 46 -38.54 -6.36 -7.47
CA ALA A 46 -38.22 -7.55 -6.67
C ALA A 46 -38.03 -8.85 -7.49
N ALA A 47 -37.35 -8.78 -8.63
CA ALA A 47 -37.17 -9.90 -9.55
C ALA A 47 -35.80 -9.93 -10.25
N SER A 48 -34.71 -9.52 -9.59
CA SER A 48 -33.36 -9.83 -10.08
C SER A 48 -32.40 -10.13 -8.93
N ASN A 49 -32.44 -11.37 -8.46
CA ASN A 49 -31.38 -11.95 -7.65
C ASN A 49 -30.40 -12.72 -8.54
N GLN A 50 -29.93 -12.08 -9.62
CA GLN A 50 -28.84 -12.62 -10.43
C GLN A 50 -27.57 -11.85 -10.07
N LEU A 51 -26.80 -12.40 -9.12
CA LEU A 51 -25.39 -12.02 -9.01
C LEU A 51 -24.75 -12.28 -10.37
N SER A 52 -24.22 -11.22 -11.00
CA SER A 52 -23.52 -11.35 -12.27
C SER A 52 -22.39 -12.37 -12.09
N LYS A 53 -22.37 -13.43 -12.90
CA LYS A 53 -21.31 -14.45 -12.95
C LYS A 53 -19.99 -13.91 -13.50
N HIS A 54 -19.80 -12.59 -13.50
CA HIS A 54 -18.56 -12.00 -13.98
C HIS A 54 -17.50 -12.12 -12.89
N PRO A 55 -16.32 -12.70 -13.20
CA PRO A 55 -15.23 -12.75 -12.25
C PRO A 55 -14.87 -11.32 -11.86
N VAL A 56 -14.87 -11.04 -10.56
CA VAL A 56 -14.36 -9.78 -10.01
C VAL A 56 -12.93 -9.64 -10.49
N GLN A 57 -12.62 -8.58 -11.24
CA GLN A 57 -11.26 -8.28 -11.68
C GLN A 57 -10.71 -7.15 -10.83
N PHE A 58 -9.53 -7.35 -10.25
CA PHE A 58 -8.80 -6.32 -9.54
C PHE A 58 -7.78 -5.68 -10.47
N THR A 59 -7.78 -4.35 -10.52
CA THR A 59 -6.70 -3.62 -11.17
C THR A 59 -5.48 -3.57 -10.24
N HIS A 60 -4.30 -3.31 -10.81
CA HIS A 60 -3.09 -3.07 -10.02
C HIS A 60 -3.28 -1.96 -8.98
N GLU A 61 -4.01 -0.90 -9.34
CA GLU A 61 -4.26 0.23 -8.43
C GLU A 61 -5.22 -0.15 -7.29
N ASP A 62 -6.23 -1.00 -7.56
CA ASP A 62 -7.09 -1.53 -6.50
C ASP A 62 -6.27 -2.33 -5.49
N LEU A 63 -5.43 -3.25 -5.98
CA LEU A 63 -4.57 -4.06 -5.12
C LEU A 63 -3.64 -3.19 -4.29
N ARG A 64 -3.02 -2.18 -4.90
CA ARG A 64 -2.15 -1.25 -4.18
C ARG A 64 -2.92 -0.50 -3.10
N THR A 65 -4.06 0.10 -3.46
CA THR A 65 -4.91 0.88 -2.55
C THR A 65 -5.29 0.10 -1.30
N TYR A 66 -5.63 -1.18 -1.45
CA TYR A 66 -6.07 -2.01 -0.33
C TYR A 66 -4.92 -2.68 0.44
N LEU A 67 -3.83 -3.07 -0.23
CA LEU A 67 -2.78 -3.88 0.39
C LEU A 67 -1.59 -3.06 0.92
N GLU A 68 -1.31 -1.88 0.37
CA GLU A 68 -0.22 -1.02 0.83
C GLU A 68 -0.37 -0.61 2.32
N PRO A 69 -1.57 -0.24 2.84
CA PRO A 69 -1.76 0.02 4.27
C PRO A 69 -1.47 -1.19 5.16
N ILE A 70 -1.75 -2.41 4.66
CA ILE A 70 -1.47 -3.66 5.39
C ILE A 70 0.04 -3.86 5.48
N ILE A 71 0.78 -3.66 4.37
CA ILE A 71 2.24 -3.72 4.36
C ILE A 71 2.85 -2.73 5.35
N HIS A 72 2.35 -1.49 5.38
CA HIS A 72 2.81 -0.49 6.36
C HIS A 72 2.53 -0.92 7.81
N THR A 73 1.36 -1.52 8.05
CA THR A 73 1.01 -2.08 9.37
C THR A 73 2.00 -3.18 9.76
N LEU A 74 2.34 -4.09 8.84
CA LEU A 74 3.33 -5.14 9.09
C LEU A 74 4.69 -4.55 9.44
N ILE A 75 5.18 -3.54 8.71
CA ILE A 75 6.46 -2.89 8.99
C ILE A 75 6.46 -2.18 10.34
N SER A 76 5.33 -1.57 10.73
CA SER A 76 5.21 -0.83 11.99
C SER A 76 5.30 -1.73 13.22
N ALA A 77 4.97 -3.02 13.09
CA ALA A 77 5.10 -3.98 14.18
C ALA A 77 6.58 -4.15 14.57
N GLU A 78 6.86 -4.16 15.88
CA GLU A 78 8.21 -4.34 16.42
C GLU A 78 8.80 -5.70 15.99
N GLU A 79 7.98 -6.75 16.09
CA GLU A 79 8.31 -8.14 15.72
C GLU A 79 8.60 -8.34 14.23
N SER A 80 8.36 -7.33 13.38
CA SER A 80 8.58 -7.46 11.95
C SER A 80 10.05 -7.41 11.54
N CYS A 81 10.96 -7.06 12.45
CA CYS A 81 12.36 -6.75 12.13
C CYS A 81 13.05 -7.84 11.28
N ALA A 82 12.85 -9.11 11.61
CA ALA A 82 13.43 -10.26 10.90
C ALA A 82 12.84 -10.49 9.50
N PHE A 83 11.71 -9.86 9.17
CA PHE A 83 10.97 -10.04 7.93
C PHE A 83 11.02 -8.81 7.01
N ARG A 84 11.65 -7.71 7.45
CA ARG A 84 11.67 -6.44 6.70
C ARG A 84 12.53 -6.50 5.43
N GLN A 85 13.51 -7.39 5.37
CA GLN A 85 14.47 -7.51 4.27
C GLN A 85 14.69 -8.99 3.92
N PRO A 86 15.20 -9.30 2.71
CA PRO A 86 15.56 -10.68 2.37
C PRO A 86 16.52 -11.26 3.40
N VAL A 87 16.30 -12.51 3.79
CA VAL A 87 17.23 -13.23 4.66
C VAL A 87 18.57 -13.37 3.93
N ASP A 88 19.66 -12.95 4.57
CA ASP A 88 21.02 -13.17 4.11
C ASP A 88 21.65 -14.32 4.91
N PRO A 89 21.72 -15.54 4.34
CA PRO A 89 22.23 -16.70 5.07
C PRO A 89 23.71 -16.61 5.43
N VAL A 90 24.48 -15.84 4.66
CA VAL A 90 25.92 -15.68 4.87
C VAL A 90 26.15 -14.70 6.02
N ALA A 91 25.51 -13.53 5.97
CA ALA A 91 25.64 -12.52 7.02
C ALA A 91 25.10 -13.01 8.38
N LEU A 92 24.06 -13.84 8.37
CA LEU A 92 23.45 -14.42 9.57
C LEU A 92 24.09 -15.75 10.03
N ASN A 93 25.06 -16.28 9.28
CA ASN A 93 25.75 -17.53 9.57
C ASN A 93 24.79 -18.73 9.73
N ILE A 94 23.80 -18.84 8.83
CA ILE A 94 22.80 -19.91 8.75
C ILE A 94 22.87 -20.62 7.38
N PRO A 95 23.94 -21.38 7.10
CA PRO A 95 24.24 -21.87 5.75
C PRO A 95 23.23 -22.90 5.21
N ASP A 96 22.42 -23.51 6.08
CA ASP A 96 21.37 -24.46 5.74
C ASP A 96 20.05 -23.79 5.32
N TYR A 97 19.91 -22.47 5.48
CA TYR A 97 18.71 -21.72 5.09
C TYR A 97 18.23 -22.02 3.66
N PRO A 98 19.05 -21.93 2.59
CA PRO A 98 18.61 -22.27 1.23
C PRO A 98 18.34 -23.78 1.03
N MET A 99 18.84 -24.64 1.93
CA MET A 99 18.53 -26.07 1.91
C MET A 99 17.12 -26.35 2.44
N ILE A 100 16.61 -25.53 3.35
CA ILE A 100 15.30 -25.71 3.98
C ILE A 100 14.25 -24.82 3.31
N ILE A 101 14.54 -23.53 3.15
CA ILE A 101 13.63 -22.53 2.58
C ILE A 101 13.90 -22.36 1.08
N LYS A 102 13.03 -22.94 0.27
CA LYS A 102 13.20 -22.98 -1.21
C LYS A 102 12.72 -21.73 -1.95
N HIS A 103 11.78 -21.02 -1.36
CA HIS A 103 11.17 -19.82 -1.94
C HIS A 103 11.17 -18.71 -0.90
N PRO A 104 12.34 -18.08 -0.64
CA PRO A 104 12.41 -17.01 0.35
C PRO A 104 11.51 -15.84 -0.04
N MET A 105 10.96 -15.17 0.98
CA MET A 105 10.12 -13.98 0.83
C MET A 105 10.30 -13.10 2.07
N ASP A 106 10.16 -11.80 1.87
CA ASP A 106 10.24 -10.78 2.90
C ASP A 106 9.30 -9.60 2.55
N ILE A 107 9.05 -8.71 3.50
CA ILE A 107 8.11 -7.60 3.36
C ILE A 107 8.57 -6.63 2.26
N SER A 108 9.87 -6.35 2.12
CA SER A 108 10.35 -5.46 1.06
C SER A 108 10.16 -6.07 -0.32
N THR A 109 10.37 -7.38 -0.48
CA THR A 109 10.07 -8.09 -1.72
C THR A 109 8.58 -8.06 -2.02
N MET A 110 7.70 -8.34 -1.04
CA MET A 110 6.25 -8.25 -1.23
C MET A 110 5.81 -6.85 -1.65
N HIS A 111 6.34 -5.81 -1.00
CA HIS A 111 6.04 -4.42 -1.33
C HIS A 111 6.49 -4.06 -2.74
N ASN A 112 7.71 -4.43 -3.13
CA ASN A 112 8.22 -4.19 -4.48
C ASN A 112 7.37 -4.89 -5.55
N LYS A 113 6.95 -6.14 -5.30
CA LYS A 113 6.06 -6.88 -6.20
C LYS A 113 4.69 -6.22 -6.32
N LEU A 114 4.15 -5.72 -5.21
CA LEU A 114 2.90 -4.96 -5.21
C LEU A 114 3.04 -3.72 -6.08
N LEU A 115 4.06 -2.89 -5.86
CA LEU A 115 4.31 -1.65 -6.61
C LEU A 115 4.59 -1.87 -8.11
N ARG A 116 5.14 -3.02 -8.47
CA ARG A 116 5.41 -3.40 -9.87
C ARG A 116 4.20 -4.03 -10.58
N GLY A 117 3.08 -4.21 -9.88
CA GLY A 117 1.89 -4.86 -10.43
C GLY A 117 2.09 -6.35 -10.74
N GLU A 118 2.98 -7.02 -9.99
CA GLU A 118 3.23 -8.46 -10.18
C GLU A 118 2.12 -9.33 -9.59
N TYR A 119 1.27 -8.77 -8.73
CA TYR A 119 0.04 -9.40 -8.24
C TYR A 119 -1.13 -9.06 -9.17
N LYS A 120 -1.88 -10.08 -9.59
CA LYS A 120 -3.05 -9.95 -10.46
C LYS A 120 -4.37 -10.15 -9.73
N ASP A 121 -4.31 -10.84 -8.59
CA ASP A 121 -5.44 -11.22 -7.76
C ASP A 121 -4.97 -11.19 -6.29
N PRO A 122 -5.85 -10.85 -5.32
CA PRO A 122 -5.51 -10.93 -3.91
C PRO A 122 -5.48 -12.37 -3.36
N LEU A 123 -5.94 -13.38 -4.10
CA LEU A 123 -6.00 -14.80 -3.72
C LEU A 123 -5.04 -15.69 -4.52
#